data_AF-A0A1G3BYF8-F1
#
_entry.id   AF-A0A1G3BYF8-F1
#
_cell.length_a   1.000
_cell.length_b   1.000
_cell.length_c   1.000
_cell.angle_alpha   90.00
_cell.angle_beta   90.00
_cell.angle_gamma   90.00
#
_symmetry.space_group_name_H-M   'P 1'
#
loop_
_entity.id
_entity.type
_entity.pdbx_description
1 polymer ?
#
loop_
_entity_poly.entity_id
_entity_poly.type
_entity_poly.pdbx_seq_one_letter_code
_entity_poly.pdbx_strand_id
1 'polypeptide(L)'
;MSKKIINLTGGSNWETIAFLIINKITNGNQIVFYRKNLMSNIDFAINFSPILGHKKNPEHPEETLQRTIQNLRDKGYIEFLGNGKYKLSMDGYNKMLEEVNSVKDLFSDR
;
A
#
# COMPACT_ATOMS: atom_id res chain seq x y z
N MET A 1 2.83 22.02 -17.81
CA MET A 1 2.34 21.52 -16.51
C MET A 1 3.40 20.62 -15.90
N SER A 2 4.09 21.08 -14.87
CA SER A 2 5.11 20.29 -14.18
C SER A 2 4.44 19.22 -13.33
N LYS A 3 4.73 17.93 -13.59
CA LYS A 3 4.34 16.84 -12.69
C LYS A 3 5.07 17.04 -11.38
N LYS A 4 4.36 17.50 -10.34
CA LYS A 4 4.87 17.56 -8.98
C LYS A 4 5.11 16.11 -8.55
N ILE A 5 6.38 15.68 -8.53
CA ILE A 5 6.76 14.38 -7.97
C ILE A 5 6.58 14.52 -6.46
N ILE A 6 5.54 13.89 -5.92
CA ILE A 6 5.23 13.97 -4.50
C ILE A 6 6.03 12.87 -3.80
N ASN A 7 6.95 13.28 -2.93
CA ASN A 7 7.55 12.38 -1.95
C ASN A 7 6.49 12.09 -0.89
N LEU A 8 5.81 10.94 -1.03
CA LEU A 8 5.08 10.32 0.08
C LEU A 8 6.07 10.03 1.22
N THR A 9 5.60 10.01 2.46
CA THR A 9 6.45 10.09 3.65
C THR A 9 7.34 8.84 3.83
N GLY A 10 8.48 8.80 3.13
CA GLY A 10 9.60 7.88 3.36
C GLY A 10 9.40 6.41 2.95
N GLY A 11 8.19 5.98 2.55
CA GLY A 11 7.93 4.65 2.01
C GLY A 11 8.18 4.56 0.50
N SER A 12 8.44 3.37 -0.03
CA SER A 12 8.33 3.18 -1.49
C SER A 12 6.87 3.34 -1.91
N ASN A 13 6.56 3.93 -3.08
CA ASN A 13 5.15 4.12 -3.48
C ASN A 13 4.35 2.81 -3.51
N TRP A 14 5.01 1.66 -3.70
CA TRP A 14 4.36 0.35 -3.60
C TRP A 14 3.93 0.01 -2.17
N GLU A 15 4.65 0.46 -1.15
CA GLU A 15 4.23 0.36 0.26
C GLU A 15 2.98 1.22 0.49
N THR A 16 2.94 2.44 -0.04
CA THR A 16 1.73 3.28 -0.01
C THR A 16 0.56 2.59 -0.71
N ILE A 17 0.76 2.02 -1.89
CA ILE A 17 -0.26 1.23 -2.60
C ILE A 17 -0.73 0.04 -1.76
N ALA A 18 0.20 -0.71 -1.16
CA ALA A 18 -0.15 -1.83 -0.30
C ALA A 18 -0.98 -1.39 0.90
N PHE A 19 -0.63 -0.26 1.54
CA PHE A 19 -1.42 0.33 2.62
C PHE A 19 -2.82 0.79 2.18
N LEU A 20 -2.95 1.41 1.01
CA LEU A 20 -4.26 1.77 0.43
C LEU A 20 -5.15 0.53 0.23
N ILE A 21 -4.57 -0.55 -0.30
CA ILE A 21 -5.27 -1.83 -0.51
C ILE A 21 -5.65 -2.46 0.82
N ILE A 22 -4.73 -2.50 1.80
CA ILE A 22 -5.02 -3.03 3.14
C ILE A 22 -6.17 -2.25 3.77
N ASN A 23 -6.11 -0.91 3.75
CA ASN A 23 -7.16 -0.06 4.29
C ASN A 23 -8.54 -0.34 3.63
N LYS A 24 -8.56 -0.57 2.31
CA LYS A 24 -9.77 -0.95 1.57
C LYS A 24 -10.30 -2.32 2.00
N ILE A 25 -9.44 -3.32 2.21
CA ILE A 25 -9.85 -4.68 2.62
C ILE A 25 -10.37 -4.69 4.05
N THR A 26 -9.76 -3.89 4.92
CA THR A 26 -10.03 -3.89 6.36
C THR A 26 -11.07 -2.87 6.80
N ASN A 27 -11.54 -2.03 5.86
CA ASN A 27 -12.38 -0.87 6.12
C ASN A 27 -11.81 0.03 7.23
N GLY A 28 -10.47 0.12 7.32
CA GLY A 28 -9.78 0.87 8.37
C GLY A 28 -9.96 0.35 9.81
N ASN A 29 -10.67 -0.75 10.02
CA ASN A 29 -11.07 -1.22 11.35
C ASN A 29 -10.57 -2.63 11.70
N GLN A 30 -10.38 -3.51 10.70
CA GLN A 30 -9.86 -4.86 10.92
C GLN A 30 -8.33 -4.90 10.78
N ILE A 31 -7.63 -5.25 11.86
CA ILE A 31 -6.16 -5.33 11.83
C ILE A 31 -5.69 -6.54 10.99
N VAL A 32 -6.54 -7.56 10.79
CA VAL A 32 -6.21 -8.84 10.14
C VAL A 32 -6.69 -8.88 8.70
N PHE A 33 -5.84 -9.34 7.78
CA PHE A 33 -6.15 -9.50 6.36
C PHE A 33 -5.46 -10.74 5.76
N TYR A 34 -5.83 -11.12 4.54
CA TYR A 34 -5.21 -12.24 3.82
C TYR A 34 -4.40 -11.76 2.63
N ARG A 35 -3.22 -12.37 2.40
CA ARG A 35 -2.38 -12.12 1.22
C ARG A 35 -3.14 -12.25 -0.08
N LYS A 36 -4.01 -13.26 -0.20
CA LYS A 36 -4.82 -13.47 -1.42
C LYS A 36 -5.69 -12.24 -1.77
N ASN A 37 -6.19 -11.53 -0.76
CA ASN A 37 -7.01 -10.33 -0.97
C ASN A 37 -6.15 -9.14 -1.42
N LEU A 38 -4.91 -9.04 -0.94
CA LEU A 38 -3.95 -8.05 -1.46
C LEU A 38 -3.62 -8.34 -2.93
N MET A 39 -3.27 -9.58 -3.23
CA MET A 39 -2.90 -9.99 -4.59
C MET A 39 -4.07 -9.85 -5.57
N SER A 40 -5.31 -10.10 -5.15
CA SER A 40 -6.49 -9.91 -6.00
C SER A 40 -6.81 -8.44 -6.30
N ASN A 41 -6.11 -7.48 -5.70
CA ASN A 41 -6.25 -6.05 -5.97
C ASN A 41 -5.05 -5.51 -6.80
N ILE A 42 -4.36 -6.37 -7.54
CA ILE A 42 -3.22 -5.98 -8.40
C ILE A 42 -3.60 -4.90 -9.43
N ASP A 43 -4.80 -4.98 -10.02
CA ASP A 43 -5.26 -3.99 -11.00
C ASP A 43 -5.44 -2.61 -10.37
N PHE A 44 -5.88 -2.57 -9.11
CA PHE A 44 -5.94 -1.33 -8.34
C PHE A 44 -4.54 -0.76 -8.14
N ALA A 45 -3.56 -1.60 -7.80
CA ALA A 45 -2.16 -1.19 -7.64
C ALA A 45 -1.58 -0.59 -8.94
N ILE A 46 -1.84 -1.24 -10.07
CA ILE A 46 -1.38 -0.77 -11.39
C ILE A 46 -2.02 0.58 -11.74
N ASN A 47 -3.32 0.73 -11.54
CA ASN A 47 -4.05 1.96 -11.84
C ASN A 47 -3.65 3.13 -10.94
N PHE A 48 -3.23 2.86 -9.69
CA PHE A 48 -2.77 3.90 -8.76
C PHE A 48 -1.31 4.29 -8.96
N SER A 49 -0.49 3.42 -9.55
CA SER A 49 0.94 3.68 -9.77
C SER A 49 1.25 5.02 -10.47
N PRO A 50 0.59 5.39 -11.60
CA PRO A 50 0.86 6.65 -12.29
C PRO A 50 0.50 7.91 -11.48
N ILE A 51 -0.46 7.81 -10.55
CA ILE A 51 -0.87 8.91 -9.67
C ILE A 51 0.24 9.23 -8.67
N LEU A 52 0.97 8.21 -8.21
CA LEU A 52 2.11 8.35 -7.29
C LEU A 52 3.43 8.62 -8.03
N GLY A 53 3.37 9.04 -9.30
CA GLY A 53 4.55 9.37 -10.09
C GLY A 53 5.32 8.18 -10.66
N HIS A 54 4.79 6.95 -10.60
CA HIS A 54 5.41 5.79 -11.22
C HIS A 54 5.11 5.65 -12.73
N LYS A 55 5.86 4.75 -13.37
CA LYS A 55 5.62 4.34 -14.76
C LYS A 55 4.19 3.84 -14.91
N LYS A 56 3.54 4.24 -16.01
CA LYS A 56 2.13 3.92 -16.31
C LYS A 56 1.86 2.41 -16.40
N ASN A 57 2.91 1.61 -16.65
CA ASN A 57 2.88 0.14 -16.70
C ASN A 57 4.12 -0.41 -15.97
N PRO A 58 4.01 -0.88 -14.71
CA PRO A 58 5.06 -1.68 -14.09
C PRO A 58 5.21 -3.02 -14.81
N GLU A 59 6.44 -3.44 -15.11
CA GLU A 59 6.72 -4.69 -15.86
C GLU A 59 6.40 -5.95 -15.05
N HIS A 60 6.57 -5.89 -13.72
CA HIS A 60 6.37 -7.02 -12.81
C HIS A 60 5.56 -6.59 -11.56
N PRO A 61 4.28 -6.21 -11.69
CA PRO A 61 3.50 -5.68 -10.58
C PRO A 61 3.26 -6.71 -9.47
N GLU A 62 3.03 -7.97 -9.82
CA GLU A 62 2.78 -9.03 -8.84
C GLU A 62 4.02 -9.32 -8.00
N GLU A 63 5.17 -9.53 -8.64
CA GLU A 63 6.45 -9.74 -7.95
C GLU A 63 6.80 -8.53 -7.07
N THR A 64 6.53 -7.33 -7.56
CA THR A 64 6.77 -6.10 -6.80
C THR A 64 5.87 -6.03 -5.58
N LEU A 65 4.57 -6.31 -5.71
CA LEU A 65 3.64 -6.33 -4.57
C LEU A 65 4.01 -7.43 -3.56
N GLN A 66 4.45 -8.61 -4.03
CA GLN A 66 4.92 -9.68 -3.15
C GLN A 66 6.16 -9.25 -2.36
N ARG A 67 7.14 -8.62 -3.01
CA ARG A 67 8.32 -8.05 -2.35
C ARG A 67 7.95 -6.94 -1.38
N THR A 68 6.97 -6.11 -1.72
CA THR A 68 6.46 -5.07 -0.82
C THR A 68 5.83 -5.66 0.44
N ILE A 69 5.03 -6.72 0.33
CA ILE A 69 4.48 -7.42 1.50
C ILE A 69 5.61 -7.95 2.39
N GLN A 70 6.68 -8.48 1.78
CA GLN A 70 7.88 -8.90 2.53
C GLN A 70 8.54 -7.70 3.23
N ASN A 71 8.76 -6.58 2.54
CA ASN A 71 9.35 -5.38 3.13
C ASN A 71 8.52 -4.84 4.31
N LEU A 72 7.18 -4.81 4.18
CA LEU A 72 6.30 -4.39 5.28
C LEU A 72 6.43 -5.30 6.50
N ARG A 73 6.62 -6.60 6.28
CA ARG A 73 6.85 -7.55 7.37
C ARG A 73 8.22 -7.34 8.01
N ASP A 74 9.25 -7.21 7.19
CA ASP A 74 10.64 -7.06 7.66
C ASP A 74 10.84 -5.71 8.40
N LYS A 75 10.04 -4.69 8.07
CA LYS A 75 9.92 -3.41 8.80
C LYS A 75 9.06 -3.47 10.06
N GLY A 76 8.40 -4.59 10.35
CA GLY A 76 7.53 -4.75 11.52
C GLY A 76 6.16 -4.09 11.40
N TYR A 77 5.75 -3.66 10.20
CA TYR A 77 4.41 -3.08 9.99
C TYR A 77 3.31 -4.14 9.90
N ILE A 78 3.66 -5.35 9.47
CA ILE A 78 2.73 -6.47 9.43
C ILE A 78 3.36 -7.73 10.03
N GLU A 79 2.53 -8.54 10.69
CA GLU A 79 2.90 -9.81 11.30
C GLU A 79 2.25 -10.95 10.51
N PHE A 80 3.01 -12.00 10.22
CA PHE A 80 2.47 -13.20 9.59
C PHE A 80 1.88 -14.14 10.64
N LEU A 81 0.60 -14.49 10.50
CA LEU A 81 -0.13 -15.34 11.45
C LEU A 81 -0.28 -16.80 10.97
N GLY A 82 0.32 -17.17 9.84
CA GLY A 82 0.14 -18.48 9.21
C GLY A 82 -0.99 -18.51 8.17
N ASN A 83 -1.01 -19.53 7.30
CA ASN A 83 -2.06 -19.76 6.29
C ASN A 83 -2.40 -18.54 5.40
N GLY A 84 -1.38 -17.73 5.06
CA GLY A 84 -1.56 -16.52 4.26
C GLY A 84 -2.27 -15.37 4.98
N LYS A 85 -2.50 -15.48 6.29
CA LYS A 85 -3.09 -14.45 7.14
C LYS A 85 -2.00 -13.54 7.70
N TYR A 86 -2.29 -12.24 7.71
CA TYR A 86 -1.43 -11.19 8.23
C TYR A 86 -2.21 -10.29 9.17
N LYS A 87 -1.50 -9.59 10.05
CA LYS A 87 -2.04 -8.60 10.96
C LYS A 87 -1.19 -7.33 10.90
N LEU A 88 -1.79 -6.15 10.83
CA LEU A 88 -1.08 -4.89 11.04
C LEU A 88 -0.57 -4.81 12.49
N SER A 89 0.67 -4.38 12.68
CA SER A 89 1.11 -3.91 14.00
C SER A 89 0.47 -2.54 14.29
N MET A 90 0.63 -2.05 15.52
CA MET A 90 0.17 -0.68 15.83
C MET A 90 0.92 0.35 14.97
N ASP A 91 2.23 0.17 14.79
CA ASP A 91 3.04 1.05 13.93
C ASP A 91 2.62 0.95 12.47
N GLY A 92 2.33 -0.26 11.98
CA GLY A 92 1.82 -0.46 10.63
C GLY A 92 0.46 0.18 10.41
N TYR A 93 -0.43 0.12 11.41
CA TYR A 93 -1.73 0.78 11.34
C TYR A 93 -1.60 2.31 11.31
N ASN A 94 -0.78 2.89 12.19
CA ASN A 94 -0.51 4.33 12.21
C ASN A 94 0.10 4.79 10.88
N LYS A 95 1.08 4.03 10.37
CA LYS A 95 1.70 4.32 9.07
C LYS A 95 0.70 4.22 7.92
N MET A 96 -0.15 3.21 7.92
CA MET A 96 -1.22 3.06 6.94
C MET A 96 -2.14 4.29 6.94
N LEU A 97 -2.57 4.77 8.10
CA LEU A 97 -3.42 5.97 8.20
C LEU A 97 -2.71 7.22 7.68
N GLU A 98 -1.44 7.41 8.02
CA GLU A 98 -0.61 8.52 7.53
C GLU A 98 -0.55 8.54 6.00
N GLU A 99 -0.26 7.40 5.39
CA GLU A 99 -0.18 7.23 3.94
C GLU A 99 -1.54 7.43 3.26
N VAL A 100 -2.61 6.84 3.82
CA VAL A 100 -3.99 6.99 3.30
C VAL A 100 -4.44 8.45 3.33
N ASN A 101 -4.17 9.17 4.43
CA ASN A 101 -4.55 10.58 4.56
C ASN A 101 -3.71 11.46 3.64
N SER A 102 -2.40 11.22 3.56
CA SER A 102 -1.52 11.93 2.62
C SER A 102 -2.02 11.78 1.18
N VAL A 103 -2.49 10.60 0.80
CA VAL A 103 -3.07 10.37 -0.52
C VAL A 103 -4.42 11.07 -0.69
N LYS A 104 -5.29 11.08 0.32
CA LYS A 104 -6.58 11.80 0.26
C LYS A 104 -6.39 13.30 0.07
N ASP A 105 -5.45 13.91 0.78
CA ASP A 105 -5.19 15.35 0.69
C ASP A 105 -4.76 15.75 -0.74
N LEU A 106 -4.02 14.88 -1.44
CA LEU A 106 -3.66 15.10 -2.86
C LEU A 106 -4.87 15.17 -3.81
N PHE A 107 -6.00 14.59 -3.44
CA PHE A 107 -7.23 14.62 -4.23
C PHE A 107 -8.23 15.66 -3.75
N SER A 108 -8.12 16.13 -2.50
CA SER A 108 -8.95 17.22 -1.96
C SER A 108 -8.51 18.60 -2.43
N ASP A 109 -7.23 18.78 -2.76
CA ASP A 109 -6.65 20.02 -3.30
C ASP A 109 -6.82 20.17 -4.84
N ARG A 110 -7.75 19.43 -5.46
CA ARG A 110 -8.06 19.50 -6.90
C ARG A 110 -9.52 19.85 -7.13
#